data_AF-A0A524FG86-F1
#
_entry.id   AF-A0A524FG86-F1
#
_cell.length_a   1.000
_cell.length_b   1.000
_cell.length_c   1.000
_cell.angle_alpha   90.00
_cell.angle_beta   90.00
_cell.angle_gamma   90.00
#
_symmetry.space_group_name_H-M   'P 1'
#
loop_
_entity.id
_entity.type
_entity.pdbx_description
1 polymer ?
#
loop_
_entity_poly.entity_id
_entity_poly.type
_entity_poly.pdbx_seq_one_letter_code
_entity_poly.pdbx_strand_id
1 'polypeptide(L)'
;MCSQIKSKQIKGIILSRLIILISIILVPIIIFLIFNLVEFKLWFSDSPALNFWILNILCPLVFSIGWLFFLILFANRFSETIDHMDKTVGVIPLRLRFFFGLNALFILFIFVFPLITPIIAILSFASMAWRLTTFRKEVWDESPVSFGTKFLMVLFSLLPIFCMIVILPQYLILSVFLWNTIWMPLLPLIFIISVCLCTALAIGSLFYLIANKGVSEYEQIFVDTTEPKYVWNIRVLEFFLFLFFLFLALGNFALIDFFYYAGFVIVAFVAVVNFINGKRRDVSFRSHFLGYLLAAVFMGSNLIIFNPALALVIQEWSLIISAVVFILVFFYTFLRMDETEI
;
A
#
# COMPACT_ATOMS: atom_id res chain seq x y z
N MET A 1 -11.89 29.73 4.96
CA MET A 1 -10.55 29.84 4.33
C MET A 1 -10.25 28.53 3.63
N CYS A 2 -10.42 28.47 2.30
CA CYS A 2 -10.09 27.28 1.52
C CYS A 2 -8.57 27.07 1.56
N SER A 3 -8.12 26.10 2.36
CA SER A 3 -6.78 25.55 2.23
C SER A 3 -6.71 24.88 0.85
N GLN A 4 -6.09 25.55 -0.11
CA GLN A 4 -5.85 24.96 -1.42
C GLN A 4 -5.01 23.69 -1.23
N ILE A 5 -5.63 22.55 -1.50
CA ILE A 5 -4.99 21.26 -1.57
C ILE A 5 -4.05 21.29 -2.78
N LYS A 6 -2.78 21.64 -2.57
CA LYS A 6 -1.74 21.49 -3.59
C LYS A 6 -1.41 20.01 -3.73
N SER A 7 -2.04 19.34 -4.69
CA SER A 7 -1.60 18.03 -5.16
C SER A 7 -0.26 18.16 -5.88
N LYS A 8 0.61 17.16 -5.77
CA LYS A 8 1.90 17.15 -6.48
C LYS A 8 1.64 17.08 -7.99
N GLN A 9 1.79 18.22 -8.66
CA GLN A 9 1.70 18.33 -10.11
C GLN A 9 3.09 18.07 -10.71
N ILE A 10 3.24 16.96 -11.45
CA ILE A 10 4.41 16.75 -12.29
C ILE A 10 3.99 17.14 -13.71
N LYS A 11 4.50 18.27 -14.22
CA LYS A 11 4.17 18.80 -15.57
C LYS A 11 2.66 18.95 -15.84
N GLY A 12 1.87 19.33 -14.83
CA GLY A 12 0.42 19.53 -14.96
C GLY A 12 -0.43 18.26 -14.84
N ILE A 13 0.18 17.07 -14.69
CA ILE A 13 -0.53 15.81 -14.43
C ILE A 13 -0.55 15.56 -12.92
N ILE A 14 -1.74 15.26 -12.39
CA ILE A 14 -1.93 14.86 -11.01
C ILE A 14 -1.55 13.38 -10.89
N LEU A 15 -0.45 13.08 -10.19
CA LEU A 15 0.14 11.73 -10.10
C LEU A 15 -0.87 10.68 -9.60
N SER A 16 -1.73 11.03 -8.63
CA SER A 16 -2.75 10.14 -8.08
C SER A 16 -3.74 9.66 -9.15
N ARG A 17 -4.18 10.55 -10.05
CA ARG A 17 -5.07 10.19 -11.17
C ARG A 17 -4.39 9.26 -12.17
N LEU A 18 -3.09 9.47 -12.43
CA LEU A 18 -2.31 8.59 -13.31
C LEU A 18 -2.20 7.18 -12.71
N ILE A 19 -1.95 7.07 -11.41
CA ILE A 19 -1.87 5.78 -10.70
C ILE A 19 -3.17 4.99 -10.83
N ILE A 20 -4.32 5.67 -10.75
CA ILE A 20 -5.63 5.02 -10.89
C ILE A 20 -5.91 4.62 -12.34
N LEU A 21 -5.59 5.49 -13.30
CA LEU A 21 -5.73 5.17 -14.70
C LEU A 21 -4.93 3.91 -15.07
N ILE A 22 -3.70 3.81 -14.57
CA ILE A 22 -2.88 2.62 -14.71
C ILE A 22 -3.52 1.43 -13.99
N SER A 23 -4.00 1.61 -12.76
CA SER A 23 -4.69 0.55 -12.00
C SER A 23 -5.94 0.00 -12.69
N ILE A 24 -6.73 0.84 -13.37
CA ILE A 24 -7.93 0.42 -14.14
C ILE A 24 -7.56 -0.60 -15.23
N ILE A 25 -6.37 -0.46 -15.83
CA ILE A 25 -5.88 -1.38 -16.88
C ILE A 25 -5.18 -2.59 -16.24
N LEU A 26 -4.33 -2.32 -15.25
CA LEU A 26 -3.40 -3.29 -14.70
C LEU A 26 -4.09 -4.31 -13.79
N VAL A 27 -5.11 -3.92 -13.02
CA VAL A 27 -5.84 -4.84 -12.12
C VAL A 27 -6.55 -5.96 -12.89
N PRO A 28 -7.35 -5.70 -13.95
CA PRO A 28 -7.91 -6.75 -14.81
C PRO A 28 -6.85 -7.68 -15.41
N ILE A 29 -5.74 -7.13 -15.90
CA ILE A 29 -4.65 -7.93 -16.48
C ILE A 29 -4.04 -8.85 -15.42
N ILE A 30 -3.78 -8.34 -14.21
CA ILE A 30 -3.26 -9.14 -13.09
C ILE A 30 -4.23 -10.27 -12.75
N ILE A 31 -5.54 -10.01 -12.68
CA ILE A 31 -6.53 -11.05 -12.41
C ILE A 31 -6.45 -12.15 -13.46
N PHE A 32 -6.46 -11.80 -14.75
CA PHE A 32 -6.30 -12.78 -15.82
C PHE A 32 -5.00 -13.57 -15.70
N LEU A 33 -3.88 -12.91 -15.40
CA LEU A 33 -2.59 -13.58 -15.22
C LEU A 33 -2.62 -14.55 -14.05
N ILE A 34 -3.17 -14.17 -12.88
CA ILE A 34 -3.25 -15.05 -11.72
C ILE A 34 -4.01 -16.32 -12.06
N PHE A 35 -5.17 -16.22 -12.72
CA PHE A 35 -5.98 -17.39 -13.08
C PHE A 35 -5.37 -18.27 -14.19
N ASN A 36 -4.51 -17.72 -15.05
CA ASN A 36 -3.87 -18.50 -16.11
C ASN A 36 -2.51 -19.07 -15.69
N LEU A 37 -1.82 -18.46 -14.71
CA LEU A 37 -0.53 -18.92 -14.21
C LEU A 37 -0.67 -19.95 -13.09
N VAL A 38 -1.77 -19.90 -12.34
CA VAL A 38 -2.03 -20.83 -11.23
C VAL A 38 -2.92 -21.97 -11.71
N GLU A 39 -2.47 -23.20 -11.50
CA GLU A 39 -3.22 -24.42 -11.85
C GLU A 39 -4.35 -24.69 -10.83
N PHE A 40 -5.40 -23.88 -10.89
CA PHE A 40 -6.60 -24.11 -10.09
C PHE A 40 -7.36 -25.36 -10.54
N LYS A 41 -7.96 -26.06 -9.58
CA LYS A 41 -8.82 -27.22 -9.83
C LYS A 41 -10.22 -26.98 -9.29
N LEU A 42 -11.24 -27.33 -10.06
CA LEU A 42 -12.61 -27.29 -9.56
C LEU A 42 -12.80 -28.36 -8.48
N TRP A 43 -13.44 -27.98 -7.38
CA TRP A 43 -13.66 -28.89 -6.27
C TRP A 43 -14.75 -29.94 -6.54
N PHE A 44 -15.61 -29.71 -7.55
CA PHE A 44 -16.77 -30.56 -7.87
C PHE A 44 -16.64 -31.29 -9.22
N SER A 45 -15.56 -31.09 -9.99
CA SER A 45 -15.39 -31.73 -11.29
C SER A 45 -13.93 -31.87 -11.68
N ASP A 46 -13.55 -33.07 -12.14
CA ASP A 46 -12.21 -33.35 -12.66
C ASP A 46 -12.09 -33.11 -14.18
N SER A 47 -13.17 -32.70 -14.86
CA SER A 47 -13.16 -32.50 -16.31
C SER A 47 -12.22 -31.36 -16.72
N PRO A 48 -11.16 -31.62 -17.52
CA PRO A 48 -10.20 -30.60 -17.92
C PRO A 48 -10.85 -29.44 -18.70
N ALA A 49 -11.85 -29.74 -19.53
CA ALA A 49 -12.57 -28.73 -20.30
C ALA A 49 -13.38 -27.80 -19.38
N LEU A 50 -14.05 -28.37 -18.37
CA LEU A 50 -14.88 -27.60 -17.44
C LEU A 50 -14.00 -26.74 -16.52
N ASN A 51 -12.87 -27.28 -16.07
CA ASN A 51 -11.81 -26.53 -15.38
C ASN A 51 -11.35 -25.32 -16.21
N PHE A 52 -10.97 -25.53 -17.47
CA PHE A 52 -10.51 -24.46 -18.34
C PHE A 52 -11.56 -23.36 -18.54
N TRP A 53 -12.80 -23.73 -18.90
CA TRP A 53 -13.84 -22.73 -19.19
C TRP A 53 -14.27 -21.95 -17.96
N ILE A 54 -14.40 -22.60 -16.79
CA ILE A 54 -14.83 -21.91 -15.58
C ILE A 54 -13.68 -21.11 -14.99
N LEU A 55 -12.53 -21.75 -14.75
CA LEU A 55 -11.44 -21.13 -14.00
C LEU A 55 -10.60 -20.20 -14.86
N ASN A 56 -10.26 -20.56 -16.10
CA ASN A 56 -9.32 -19.76 -16.90
C ASN A 56 -10.03 -18.68 -17.72
N ILE A 57 -11.34 -18.82 -17.95
CA ILE A 57 -12.12 -17.89 -18.77
C ILE A 57 -13.21 -17.19 -17.94
N LEU A 58 -14.19 -17.91 -17.40
CA LEU A 58 -15.38 -17.30 -16.78
C LEU A 58 -15.03 -16.50 -15.52
N CYS A 59 -14.33 -17.11 -14.55
CA CYS A 59 -13.96 -16.45 -13.30
C CYS A 59 -13.13 -15.17 -13.51
N PRO A 60 -11.99 -15.20 -14.25
CA PRO A 60 -11.19 -14.00 -14.45
C PRO A 60 -11.93 -12.93 -15.23
N LEU A 61 -12.81 -13.30 -16.18
CA LEU A 61 -13.65 -12.34 -16.90
C LEU A 61 -14.64 -11.65 -15.96
N VAL A 62 -15.40 -12.40 -15.16
CA VAL A 62 -16.38 -11.86 -14.21
C VAL A 62 -15.70 -10.96 -13.18
N PHE A 63 -14.59 -11.40 -12.61
CA PHE A 63 -13.85 -10.60 -11.62
C PHE A 63 -13.19 -9.36 -12.24
N SER A 64 -12.64 -9.46 -13.46
CA SER A 64 -12.04 -8.32 -14.16
C SER A 64 -13.07 -7.27 -14.54
N ILE A 65 -14.24 -7.66 -15.04
CA ILE A 65 -15.32 -6.72 -15.35
C ILE A 65 -15.82 -6.05 -14.07
N GLY A 66 -15.96 -6.81 -12.98
CA GLY A 66 -16.34 -6.28 -11.68
C GLY A 66 -15.37 -5.20 -11.20
N TRP A 67 -14.06 -5.50 -11.20
CA TRP A 67 -13.02 -4.55 -10.81
C TRP A 67 -12.92 -3.34 -11.74
N LEU A 68 -13.01 -3.54 -13.05
CA LEU A 68 -12.98 -2.45 -14.02
C LEU A 68 -14.13 -1.48 -13.77
N PHE A 69 -15.34 -1.99 -13.60
CA PHE A 69 -16.51 -1.17 -13.28
C PHE A 69 -16.34 -0.44 -11.94
N PHE A 70 -15.87 -1.15 -10.90
CA PHE A 70 -15.64 -0.57 -9.57
C PHE A 70 -14.61 0.57 -9.59
N LEU A 71 -13.47 0.37 -10.24
CA LEU A 71 -12.41 1.38 -10.32
C LEU A 71 -12.84 2.60 -11.12
N ILE A 72 -13.62 2.43 -12.20
CA ILE A 72 -14.18 3.54 -12.95
C ILE A 72 -15.18 4.33 -12.09
N LEU A 73 -16.07 3.62 -11.39
CA LEU A 73 -17.10 4.21 -10.54
C LEU A 73 -16.50 5.10 -9.43
N PHE A 74 -15.40 4.64 -8.82
CA PHE A 74 -14.77 5.31 -7.68
C PHE A 74 -13.43 5.97 -8.02
N ALA A 75 -13.14 6.23 -9.30
CA ALA A 75 -11.84 6.72 -9.75
C ALA A 75 -11.41 8.02 -9.04
N ASN A 76 -12.32 9.00 -8.91
CA ASN A 76 -12.02 10.26 -8.22
C ASN A 76 -11.74 10.04 -6.73
N ARG A 77 -12.59 9.25 -6.06
CA ARG A 77 -12.45 8.93 -4.64
C ARG A 77 -11.15 8.21 -4.32
N PHE A 78 -10.73 7.27 -5.18
CA PHE A 78 -9.42 6.64 -5.06
C PHE A 78 -8.28 7.66 -5.20
N SER A 79 -8.43 8.67 -6.06
CA SER A 79 -7.39 9.67 -6.33
C SER A 79 -7.19 10.56 -5.14
N GLU A 80 -8.30 11.03 -4.60
CA GLU A 80 -8.30 11.85 -3.42
C GLU A 80 -7.83 11.05 -2.20
N THR A 81 -8.21 9.77 -2.08
CA THR A 81 -7.69 8.90 -1.02
C THR A 81 -6.17 8.79 -1.09
N ILE A 82 -5.59 8.60 -2.29
CA ILE A 82 -4.13 8.56 -2.47
C ILE A 82 -3.50 9.91 -2.08
N ASP A 83 -4.10 11.03 -2.48
CA ASP A 83 -3.61 12.37 -2.14
C ASP A 83 -3.70 12.66 -0.63
N HIS A 84 -4.78 12.23 0.03
CA HIS A 84 -4.96 12.35 1.48
C HIS A 84 -4.02 11.43 2.26
N MET A 85 -3.75 10.23 1.74
CA MET A 85 -2.76 9.35 2.31
C MET A 85 -1.35 9.90 2.17
N ASP A 86 -0.96 10.46 1.02
CA ASP A 86 0.38 11.08 0.89
C ASP A 86 0.56 12.24 1.86
N LYS A 87 -0.51 12.95 2.25
CA LYS A 87 -0.45 13.98 3.31
C LYS A 87 -0.38 13.38 4.70
N THR A 88 -1.21 12.39 5.00
CA THR A 88 -1.30 11.79 6.35
C THR A 88 -0.05 10.98 6.68
N VAL A 89 0.37 10.15 5.73
CA VAL A 89 1.63 9.40 5.75
C VAL A 89 2.81 10.33 5.41
N GLY A 90 2.54 11.52 4.87
CA GLY A 90 3.44 12.66 4.64
C GLY A 90 4.33 13.06 5.80
N VAL A 91 3.90 12.69 6.99
CA VAL A 91 4.58 12.89 8.25
C VAL A 91 5.66 11.82 8.53
N ILE A 92 5.49 10.63 7.98
CA ILE A 92 6.41 9.52 8.18
C ILE A 92 7.65 9.72 7.27
N PRO A 93 8.89 9.50 7.73
CA PRO A 93 10.07 9.53 6.87
C PRO A 93 9.90 8.68 5.59
N LEU A 94 10.32 9.19 4.44
CA LEU A 94 10.16 8.54 3.12
C LEU A 94 10.62 7.06 3.13
N ARG A 95 11.72 6.77 3.84
CA ARG A 95 12.30 5.42 4.02
C ARG A 95 11.31 4.39 4.54
N LEU A 96 10.52 4.80 5.52
CA LEU A 96 9.53 3.95 6.17
C LEU A 96 8.29 3.83 5.29
N ARG A 97 7.91 4.89 4.57
CA ARG A 97 6.79 4.81 3.60
C ARG A 97 7.05 3.80 2.51
N PHE A 98 8.27 3.77 1.96
CA PHE A 98 8.62 2.83 0.92
C PHE A 98 8.54 1.39 1.45
N PHE A 99 9.14 1.14 2.60
CA PHE A 99 9.09 -0.18 3.23
C PHE A 99 7.66 -0.61 3.58
N PHE A 100 6.94 0.18 4.38
CA PHE A 100 5.57 -0.15 4.79
C PHE A 100 4.60 -0.18 3.62
N GLY A 101 4.76 0.70 2.64
CA GLY A 101 3.97 0.71 1.42
C GLY A 101 4.19 -0.55 0.59
N LEU A 102 5.44 -0.98 0.42
CA LEU A 102 5.79 -2.22 -0.29
C LEU A 102 5.25 -3.44 0.46
N ASN A 103 5.45 -3.52 1.78
CA ASN A 103 4.92 -4.62 2.60
C ASN A 103 3.38 -4.66 2.58
N ALA A 104 2.74 -3.50 2.71
CA ALA A 104 1.29 -3.37 2.62
C ALA A 104 0.80 -3.81 1.26
N LEU A 105 1.49 -3.44 0.18
CA LEU A 105 1.18 -3.90 -1.18
C LEU A 105 1.29 -5.42 -1.29
N PHE A 106 2.34 -6.04 -0.75
CA PHE A 106 2.46 -7.51 -0.75
C PHE A 106 1.36 -8.20 0.05
N ILE A 107 1.11 -7.78 1.29
CA ILE A 107 0.03 -8.33 2.12
C ILE A 107 -1.33 -8.12 1.44
N LEU A 108 -1.52 -6.95 0.80
CA LEU A 108 -2.70 -6.64 0.04
C LEU A 108 -2.86 -7.62 -1.12
N PHE A 109 -1.83 -7.87 -1.94
CA PHE A 109 -1.94 -8.79 -3.07
C PHE A 109 -2.04 -10.27 -2.67
N ILE A 110 -1.41 -10.70 -1.58
CA ILE A 110 -1.36 -12.11 -1.16
C ILE A 110 -2.64 -12.54 -0.44
N PHE A 111 -3.17 -11.70 0.45
CA PHE A 111 -4.28 -12.06 1.33
C PHE A 111 -5.54 -11.27 1.03
N VAL A 112 -5.42 -9.95 0.95
CA VAL A 112 -6.59 -9.08 0.90
C VAL A 112 -7.24 -9.12 -0.48
N PHE A 113 -6.44 -9.05 -1.54
CA PHE A 113 -6.91 -8.96 -2.91
C PHE A 113 -7.66 -10.22 -3.35
N PRO A 114 -7.20 -11.46 -3.09
CA PRO A 114 -7.97 -12.67 -3.39
C PRO A 114 -9.31 -12.73 -2.65
N LEU A 115 -9.36 -12.26 -1.40
CA LEU A 115 -10.58 -12.28 -0.58
C LEU A 115 -11.58 -11.18 -0.96
N ILE A 116 -11.08 -9.97 -1.25
CA ILE A 116 -11.91 -8.82 -1.60
C ILE A 116 -12.41 -8.90 -3.05
N THR A 117 -11.65 -9.51 -3.96
CA THR A 117 -12.00 -9.58 -5.39
C THR A 117 -13.42 -10.14 -5.66
N PRO A 118 -13.82 -11.29 -5.09
CA PRO A 118 -15.18 -11.80 -5.25
C PRO A 118 -16.24 -10.86 -4.67
N ILE A 119 -15.97 -10.24 -3.52
CA ILE A 119 -16.89 -9.31 -2.86
C ILE A 119 -17.11 -8.09 -3.75
N ILE A 120 -16.03 -7.49 -4.27
CA ILE A 120 -16.10 -6.37 -5.20
C ILE A 120 -16.88 -6.76 -6.46
N ALA A 121 -16.66 -7.95 -7.01
CA ALA A 121 -17.41 -8.39 -8.19
C ALA A 121 -18.92 -8.50 -7.91
N ILE A 122 -19.32 -9.07 -6.77
CA ILE A 122 -20.73 -9.15 -6.36
C ILE A 122 -21.34 -7.74 -6.26
N LEU A 123 -20.68 -6.84 -5.51
CA LEU A 123 -21.15 -5.46 -5.34
C LEU A 123 -21.20 -4.70 -6.67
N SER A 124 -20.24 -4.93 -7.56
CA SER A 124 -20.13 -4.27 -8.86
C SER A 124 -21.22 -4.71 -9.82
N PHE A 125 -21.51 -6.01 -9.89
CA PHE A 125 -22.60 -6.52 -10.73
C PHE A 125 -23.97 -6.10 -10.19
N ALA A 126 -24.17 -6.10 -8.87
CA ALA A 126 -25.36 -5.54 -8.25
C ALA A 126 -25.53 -4.05 -8.59
N SER A 127 -24.45 -3.27 -8.47
CA SER A 127 -24.45 -1.84 -8.79
C SER A 127 -24.67 -1.57 -10.28
N MET A 128 -24.11 -2.39 -11.16
CA MET A 128 -24.34 -2.32 -12.59
C MET A 128 -25.82 -2.55 -12.92
N ALA A 129 -26.45 -3.59 -12.35
CA ALA A 129 -27.88 -3.85 -12.52
C ALA A 129 -28.76 -2.69 -11.99
N TRP A 130 -28.38 -2.10 -10.85
CA TRP A 130 -29.07 -0.93 -10.33
C TRP A 130 -28.98 0.27 -11.30
N ARG A 131 -27.79 0.57 -11.84
CA ARG A 131 -27.61 1.64 -12.83
C ARG A 131 -28.37 1.38 -14.12
N LEU A 132 -28.39 0.13 -14.60
CA LEU A 132 -29.13 -0.27 -15.79
C LEU A 132 -30.65 -0.09 -15.66
N THR A 133 -31.19 -0.21 -14.45
CA THR A 133 -32.63 -0.05 -14.20
C THR A 133 -33.02 1.38 -13.81
N THR A 134 -32.04 2.18 -13.38
CA THR A 134 -32.26 3.49 -12.78
C THR A 134 -31.49 4.60 -13.52
N PHE A 135 -31.28 4.46 -14.83
CA PHE A 135 -30.50 5.36 -15.69
C PHE A 135 -30.79 6.87 -15.55
N ARG A 136 -31.93 7.26 -14.98
CA ARG A 136 -32.33 8.67 -14.80
C ARG A 136 -32.08 9.24 -13.39
N LYS A 137 -31.63 8.44 -12.42
CA LYS A 137 -31.36 8.93 -11.05
C LYS A 137 -29.86 9.03 -10.83
N GLU A 138 -29.41 10.22 -10.46
CA GLU A 138 -27.99 10.49 -10.19
C GLU A 138 -27.59 10.05 -8.77
N VAL A 139 -28.53 10.08 -7.81
CA VAL A 139 -28.28 9.82 -6.40
C VAL A 139 -28.97 8.53 -5.94
N TRP A 140 -28.26 7.73 -5.13
CA TRP A 140 -28.73 6.43 -4.64
C TRP A 140 -29.92 6.53 -3.67
N ASP A 141 -30.07 7.66 -2.99
CA ASP A 141 -31.03 7.84 -1.88
C ASP A 141 -32.40 8.41 -2.27
N GLU A 142 -32.60 8.83 -3.52
CA GLU A 142 -33.74 9.70 -3.87
C GLU A 142 -35.10 8.98 -4.01
N SER A 143 -35.20 7.66 -3.81
CA SER A 143 -36.51 6.97 -3.94
C SER A 143 -36.52 5.50 -3.52
N PRO A 144 -37.70 4.94 -3.14
CA PRO A 144 -37.84 3.52 -2.92
C PRO A 144 -37.49 2.73 -4.18
N VAL A 145 -36.50 1.85 -4.07
CA VAL A 145 -36.05 0.98 -5.15
C VAL A 145 -37.18 0.02 -5.54
N SER A 146 -37.54 -0.02 -6.83
CA SER A 146 -38.60 -0.89 -7.33
C SER A 146 -38.28 -2.37 -7.06
N PHE A 147 -39.31 -3.20 -6.87
CA PHE A 147 -39.11 -4.64 -6.69
C PHE A 147 -38.36 -5.26 -7.88
N GLY A 148 -38.65 -4.81 -9.11
CA GLY A 148 -37.95 -5.26 -10.32
C GLY A 148 -36.46 -4.94 -10.31
N THR A 149 -36.07 -3.75 -9.83
CA THR A 149 -34.65 -3.39 -9.66
C THR A 149 -33.96 -4.33 -8.67
N LYS A 150 -34.57 -4.58 -7.50
CA LYS A 150 -34.01 -5.51 -6.49
C LYS A 150 -33.83 -6.92 -7.06
N PHE A 151 -34.84 -7.41 -7.79
CA PHE A 151 -34.77 -8.72 -8.45
C PHE A 151 -33.62 -8.79 -9.46
N LEU A 152 -33.46 -7.77 -10.31
CA LEU A 152 -32.36 -7.71 -11.28
C LEU A 152 -30.98 -7.62 -10.61
N MET A 153 -30.84 -6.87 -9.51
CA MET A 153 -29.61 -6.84 -8.73
C MET A 153 -29.21 -8.22 -8.22
N VAL A 154 -30.17 -8.98 -7.66
CA VAL A 154 -29.92 -10.36 -7.21
C VAL A 154 -29.54 -11.25 -8.39
N LEU A 155 -30.28 -11.17 -9.51
CA LEU A 155 -30.03 -11.98 -10.70
C LEU A 155 -28.61 -11.77 -11.25
N PHE A 156 -28.16 -10.51 -11.36
CA PHE A 156 -26.80 -10.19 -11.84
C PHE A 156 -25.73 -10.61 -10.83
N SER A 157 -26.05 -10.64 -9.55
CA SER A 157 -25.13 -11.08 -8.49
C SER A 157 -24.95 -12.60 -8.43
N LEU A 158 -25.88 -13.40 -8.99
CA LEU A 158 -25.77 -14.86 -8.96
C LEU A 158 -24.50 -15.37 -9.65
N LEU A 159 -24.10 -14.74 -10.76
CA LEU A 159 -22.90 -15.13 -11.51
C LEU A 159 -21.59 -14.93 -10.71
N PRO A 160 -21.30 -13.74 -10.13
CA PRO A 160 -20.13 -13.58 -9.27
C PRO A 160 -20.23 -14.37 -7.97
N ILE A 161 -21.42 -14.59 -7.40
CA ILE A 161 -21.60 -15.49 -6.24
C ILE A 161 -21.19 -16.93 -6.61
N PHE A 162 -21.62 -17.42 -7.77
CA PHE A 162 -21.19 -18.72 -8.26
C PHE A 162 -19.66 -18.78 -8.40
N CYS A 163 -19.04 -17.79 -9.07
CA CYS A 163 -17.59 -17.72 -9.21
C CYS A 163 -16.87 -17.66 -7.84
N MET A 164 -17.43 -16.94 -6.85
CA MET A 164 -16.90 -16.88 -5.49
C MET A 164 -16.87 -18.25 -4.83
N ILE A 165 -17.99 -18.99 -4.87
CA ILE A 165 -18.10 -20.34 -4.27
C ILE A 165 -17.09 -21.29 -4.91
N VAL A 166 -16.92 -21.19 -6.23
CA VAL A 166 -15.98 -22.03 -6.97
C VAL A 166 -14.53 -21.76 -6.56
N ILE A 167 -14.13 -20.50 -6.41
CA ILE A 167 -12.73 -20.12 -6.21
C ILE A 167 -12.28 -20.03 -4.75
N LEU A 168 -13.20 -19.83 -3.80
CA LEU A 168 -12.87 -19.63 -2.38
C LEU A 168 -11.89 -20.67 -1.79
N PRO A 169 -12.07 -22.00 -1.99
CA PRO A 169 -11.11 -22.97 -1.46
C PRO A 169 -9.72 -22.83 -2.09
N GLN A 170 -9.67 -22.49 -3.38
CA GLN A 170 -8.43 -22.35 -4.13
C GLN A 170 -7.66 -21.09 -3.75
N TYR A 171 -8.35 -20.01 -3.35
CA TYR A 171 -7.67 -18.80 -2.88
C TYR A 171 -6.94 -18.98 -1.56
N LEU A 172 -7.46 -19.79 -0.63
CA LEU A 172 -6.73 -20.10 0.60
C LEU A 172 -5.42 -20.84 0.27
N ILE A 173 -5.48 -21.79 -0.67
CA ILE A 173 -4.29 -22.50 -1.16
C ILE A 173 -3.31 -21.54 -1.83
N LEU A 174 -3.82 -20.64 -2.69
CA LEU A 174 -3.00 -19.61 -3.34
C LEU A 174 -2.32 -18.70 -2.32
N SER A 175 -3.05 -18.18 -1.33
CA SER A 175 -2.48 -17.30 -0.31
C SER A 175 -1.39 -18.01 0.49
N VAL A 176 -1.59 -19.28 0.86
CA VAL A 176 -0.57 -20.11 1.54
C VAL A 176 0.65 -20.33 0.62
N PHE A 177 0.43 -20.60 -0.66
CA PHE A 177 1.51 -20.76 -1.64
C PHE A 177 2.31 -19.46 -1.82
N LEU A 178 1.64 -18.33 -2.06
CA LEU A 178 2.28 -17.03 -2.22
C LEU A 178 3.04 -16.63 -0.95
N TRP A 179 2.48 -16.91 0.23
CA TRP A 179 3.13 -16.67 1.52
C TRP A 179 4.42 -17.49 1.66
N ASN A 180 4.34 -18.81 1.53
CA ASN A 180 5.46 -19.70 1.82
C ASN A 180 6.52 -19.72 0.71
N THR A 181 6.11 -19.62 -0.56
CA THR A 181 7.01 -19.81 -1.70
C THR A 181 7.60 -18.50 -2.20
N ILE A 182 6.86 -17.39 -2.10
CA ILE A 182 7.29 -16.11 -2.67
C ILE A 182 7.67 -15.15 -1.54
N TRP A 183 6.74 -14.86 -0.63
CA TRP A 183 6.92 -13.81 0.37
C TRP A 183 7.98 -14.14 1.42
N MET A 184 7.83 -15.28 2.11
CA MET A 184 8.74 -15.70 3.17
C MET A 184 10.21 -15.75 2.70
N PRO A 185 10.55 -16.31 1.52
CA PRO A 185 11.92 -16.31 1.01
C PRO A 185 12.43 -14.92 0.58
N LEU A 186 11.55 -14.02 0.13
CA LEU A 186 11.93 -12.65 -0.28
C LEU A 186 12.07 -11.70 0.92
N LEU A 187 11.43 -12.00 2.04
CA LEU A 187 11.37 -11.14 3.23
C LEU A 187 12.77 -10.74 3.74
N PRO A 188 13.77 -11.65 3.87
CA PRO A 188 15.13 -11.25 4.25
C PRO A 188 15.76 -10.24 3.30
N LEU A 189 15.56 -10.40 1.99
CA LEU A 189 16.12 -9.50 0.98
C LEU A 189 15.46 -8.12 1.05
N ILE A 190 14.12 -8.07 1.10
CA ILE A 190 13.35 -6.83 1.23
C ILE A 190 13.79 -6.08 2.49
N PHE A 191 14.01 -6.83 3.56
CA PHE A 191 14.44 -6.28 4.83
C PHE A 191 15.87 -5.73 4.76
N ILE A 192 16.84 -6.45 4.19
CA ILE A 192 18.20 -5.96 3.93
C ILE A 192 18.17 -4.65 3.13
N ILE A 193 17.44 -4.62 2.02
CA ILE A 193 17.28 -3.43 1.17
C ILE A 193 16.72 -2.26 2.01
N SER A 194 15.73 -2.54 2.83
CA SER A 194 15.04 -1.52 3.61
C SER A 194 15.90 -0.95 4.71
N VAL A 195 16.70 -1.78 5.39
CA VAL A 195 17.65 -1.32 6.42
C VAL A 195 18.77 -0.51 5.78
N CYS A 196 19.33 -0.96 4.66
CA CYS A 196 20.36 -0.22 3.92
C CYS A 196 19.85 1.16 3.49
N LEU A 197 18.63 1.21 2.94
CA LEU A 197 17.98 2.46 2.55
C LEU A 197 17.75 3.36 3.77
N CYS A 198 17.33 2.77 4.88
CA CYS A 198 17.07 3.48 6.13
C CYS A 198 18.34 4.12 6.69
N THR A 199 19.45 3.37 6.72
CA THR A 199 20.76 3.83 7.19
C THR A 199 21.34 4.91 6.29
N ALA A 200 21.25 4.74 4.96
CA ALA A 200 21.69 5.76 4.00
C ALA A 200 20.95 7.09 4.20
N LEU A 201 19.62 7.03 4.32
CA LEU A 201 18.78 8.21 4.54
C LEU A 201 18.98 8.82 5.95
N ALA A 202 19.26 8.00 6.97
CA ALA A 202 19.60 8.50 8.30
C ALA A 202 20.88 9.34 8.26
N ILE A 203 21.93 8.84 7.60
CA ILE A 203 23.19 9.58 7.43
C ILE A 203 22.98 10.82 6.56
N GLY A 204 22.22 10.72 5.47
CA GLY A 204 21.86 11.86 4.62
C GLY A 204 21.12 12.96 5.39
N SER A 205 20.20 12.59 6.28
CA SER A 205 19.49 13.53 7.16
C SER A 205 20.42 14.29 8.11
N LEU A 206 21.52 13.66 8.55
CA LEU A 206 22.52 14.30 9.40
C LEU A 206 23.34 15.33 8.62
N PHE A 207 23.76 15.03 7.40
CA PHE A 207 24.41 16.02 6.52
C PHE A 207 23.50 17.22 6.24
N TYR A 208 22.20 16.96 6.07
CA TYR A 208 21.22 18.01 5.86
C TYR A 208 21.03 18.89 7.10
N LEU A 209 20.95 18.28 8.30
CA LEU A 209 20.87 18.98 9.59
C LEU A 209 22.06 19.91 9.82
N ILE A 210 23.26 19.47 9.45
CA ILE A 210 24.48 20.28 9.54
C ILE A 210 24.42 21.46 8.56
N ALA A 211 23.88 21.25 7.36
CA ALA A 211 23.84 22.25 6.30
C ALA A 211 22.74 23.32 6.47
N ASN A 212 21.55 22.92 6.92
CA ASN A 212 20.39 23.79 7.14
C ASN A 212 20.04 23.75 8.64
N LYS A 213 20.16 24.89 9.32
CA LYS A 213 20.01 25.09 10.78
C LYS A 213 18.65 24.64 11.39
N GLY A 214 18.28 23.36 11.32
CA GLY A 214 17.10 22.83 12.00
C GLY A 214 16.47 21.60 11.33
N VAL A 215 16.30 20.53 12.12
CA VAL A 215 15.73 19.23 11.72
C VAL A 215 14.28 19.31 11.24
N SER A 216 13.52 20.30 11.70
CA SER A 216 12.07 20.37 11.42
C SER A 216 11.74 20.77 9.99
N GLU A 217 12.70 21.28 9.21
CA GLU A 217 12.49 21.63 7.80
C GLU A 217 12.75 20.43 6.87
N TYR A 218 13.50 19.42 7.33
CA TYR A 218 13.89 18.23 6.54
C TYR A 218 12.71 17.41 6.00
N GLU A 219 11.67 17.19 6.81
CA GLU A 219 10.53 16.35 6.39
C GLU A 219 9.45 17.13 5.61
N GLN A 220 9.42 18.45 5.75
CA GLN A 220 8.44 19.32 5.08
C GLN A 220 8.90 19.82 3.71
N ILE A 221 10.22 19.89 3.46
CA ILE A 221 10.78 20.33 2.16
C ILE A 221 10.46 19.36 1.01
N PHE A 222 10.13 18.09 1.29
CA PHE A 222 9.63 17.16 0.25
C PHE A 222 8.30 17.58 -0.38
N VAL A 223 7.67 18.66 0.11
CA VAL A 223 6.44 19.26 -0.39
C VAL A 223 6.70 20.54 -1.22
N ASP A 224 7.82 21.24 -1.03
CA ASP A 224 8.12 22.51 -1.70
C ASP A 224 9.13 22.35 -2.85
N THR A 225 8.71 22.72 -4.07
CA THR A 225 9.42 22.47 -5.33
C THR A 225 10.59 23.43 -5.63
N THR A 226 10.91 24.37 -4.73
CA THR A 226 12.03 25.30 -4.89
C THR A 226 13.25 24.81 -4.13
N GLU A 227 13.85 23.71 -4.58
CA GLU A 227 15.04 23.15 -3.95
C GLU A 227 16.33 23.87 -4.41
N PRO A 228 17.20 24.32 -3.47
CA PRO A 228 18.53 24.79 -3.83
C PRO A 228 19.41 23.64 -4.36
N LYS A 229 20.33 23.93 -5.29
CA LYS A 229 21.26 22.95 -5.93
C LYS A 229 21.97 22.01 -4.93
N TYR A 230 22.17 22.46 -3.69
CA TYR A 230 22.81 21.68 -2.63
C TYR A 230 22.02 20.41 -2.22
N VAL A 231 20.68 20.42 -2.31
CA VAL A 231 19.82 19.27 -1.96
C VAL A 231 20.05 18.10 -2.91
N TRP A 232 20.33 18.39 -4.19
CA TRP A 232 20.56 17.35 -5.19
C TRP A 232 21.85 16.57 -4.93
N ASN A 233 22.90 17.24 -4.47
CA ASN A 233 24.16 16.58 -4.12
C ASN A 233 24.01 15.61 -2.95
N ILE A 234 23.17 15.96 -1.95
CA ILE A 234 22.88 15.07 -0.83
C ILE A 234 22.12 13.83 -1.32
N ARG A 235 21.15 13.99 -2.22
CA ARG A 235 20.41 12.83 -2.79
C ARG A 235 21.31 11.87 -3.55
N VAL A 236 22.25 12.41 -4.33
CA VAL A 236 23.25 11.59 -5.03
C VAL A 236 24.11 10.83 -4.01
N LEU A 237 24.56 11.51 -2.94
CA LEU A 237 25.30 10.86 -1.85
C LEU A 237 24.49 9.76 -1.16
N GLU A 238 23.22 10.01 -0.83
CA GLU A 238 22.30 9.02 -0.24
C GLU A 238 22.17 7.78 -1.12
N PHE A 239 22.05 7.96 -2.44
CA PHE A 239 21.99 6.84 -3.38
C PHE A 239 23.29 6.03 -3.41
N PHE A 240 24.45 6.68 -3.40
CA PHE A 240 25.74 5.99 -3.32
C PHE A 240 25.94 5.26 -2.00
N LEU A 241 25.56 5.89 -0.87
CA LEU A 241 25.58 5.24 0.44
C LEU A 241 24.66 4.02 0.48
N PHE A 242 23.47 4.11 -0.11
CA PHE A 242 22.55 2.99 -0.23
C PHE A 242 23.18 1.82 -0.99
N LEU A 243 23.76 2.06 -2.17
CA LEU A 243 24.43 1.01 -2.94
C LEU A 243 25.63 0.42 -2.19
N PHE A 244 26.39 1.26 -1.49
CA PHE A 244 27.52 0.82 -0.67
C PHE A 244 27.07 -0.09 0.48
N PHE A 245 26.03 0.29 1.21
CA PHE A 245 25.48 -0.55 2.28
C PHE A 245 24.87 -1.83 1.75
N LEU A 246 24.20 -1.78 0.60
CA LEU A 246 23.64 -2.97 -0.04
C LEU A 246 24.75 -3.95 -0.47
N PHE A 247 25.86 -3.45 -1.01
CA PHE A 247 27.05 -4.24 -1.29
C PHE A 247 27.62 -4.88 -0.01
N LEU A 248 27.76 -4.10 1.07
CA LEU A 248 28.26 -4.60 2.34
C LEU A 248 27.35 -5.67 2.96
N ALA A 249 26.04 -5.46 2.90
CA ALA A 249 25.05 -6.36 3.46
C ALA A 249 24.97 -7.69 2.69
N LEU A 250 24.91 -7.64 1.35
CA LEU A 250 24.87 -8.84 0.52
C LEU A 250 26.21 -9.62 0.57
N GLY A 251 27.32 -8.92 0.76
CA GLY A 251 28.64 -9.53 0.96
C GLY A 251 28.88 -10.08 2.37
N ASN A 252 27.92 -9.92 3.30
CA ASN A 252 28.03 -10.30 4.72
C ASN A 252 29.30 -9.74 5.40
N PHE A 253 29.68 -8.50 5.08
CA PHE A 253 30.83 -7.84 5.70
C PHE A 253 30.45 -7.36 7.10
N ALA A 254 31.20 -7.77 8.14
CA ALA A 254 30.94 -7.37 9.54
C ALA A 254 30.91 -5.84 9.78
N LEU A 255 31.50 -5.05 8.88
CA LEU A 255 31.45 -3.59 8.92
C LEU A 255 30.01 -3.03 8.83
N ILE A 256 29.07 -3.79 8.24
CA ILE A 256 27.68 -3.33 8.08
C ILE A 256 26.98 -3.12 9.42
N ASP A 257 27.28 -3.94 10.43
CA ASP A 257 26.66 -3.88 11.74
C ASP A 257 26.95 -2.52 12.41
N PHE A 258 28.19 -2.02 12.27
CA PHE A 258 28.57 -0.70 12.75
C PHE A 258 27.70 0.40 12.13
N PHE A 259 27.46 0.35 10.82
CA PHE A 259 26.61 1.34 10.15
C PHE A 259 25.14 1.21 10.57
N TYR A 260 24.63 0.01 10.81
CA TYR A 260 23.28 -0.20 11.31
C TYR A 260 23.09 0.39 12.72
N TYR A 261 24.05 0.18 13.62
CA TYR A 261 24.04 0.83 14.93
C TYR A 261 24.10 2.35 14.83
N ALA A 262 25.00 2.88 13.99
CA ALA A 262 25.12 4.32 13.77
C ALA A 262 23.80 4.90 13.22
N GLY A 263 23.21 4.24 12.23
CA GLY A 263 21.92 4.62 11.65
C GLY A 263 20.81 4.65 12.69
N PHE A 264 20.72 3.63 13.55
CA PHE A 264 19.74 3.59 14.63
C PHE A 264 19.91 4.74 15.63
N VAL A 265 21.14 5.00 16.08
CA VAL A 265 21.42 6.11 17.00
C VAL A 265 21.04 7.45 16.38
N ILE A 266 21.34 7.66 15.10
CA ILE A 266 20.96 8.89 14.37
C ILE A 266 19.44 9.02 14.31
N VAL A 267 18.71 7.95 13.98
CA VAL A 267 17.25 7.99 13.91
C VAL A 267 16.61 8.24 15.27
N ALA A 268 17.11 7.60 16.32
CA ALA A 268 16.65 7.84 17.69
C ALA A 268 16.91 9.31 18.09
N PHE A 269 18.09 9.84 17.80
CA PHE A 269 18.43 11.24 18.06
C PHE A 269 17.51 12.20 17.31
N VAL A 270 17.33 12.01 16.00
CA VAL A 270 16.44 12.83 15.16
C VAL A 270 15.00 12.77 15.67
N ALA A 271 14.51 11.58 16.04
CA ALA A 271 13.16 11.42 16.59
C ALA A 271 12.98 12.20 17.91
N VAL A 272 13.96 12.15 18.81
CA VAL A 272 13.95 12.91 20.08
C VAL A 272 13.98 14.42 19.82
N VAL A 273 14.86 14.89 18.93
CA VAL A 273 14.95 16.31 18.57
C VAL A 273 13.63 16.80 17.96
N ASN A 274 13.02 16.02 17.07
CA ASN A 274 11.74 16.35 16.47
C ASN A 274 10.59 16.29 17.47
N PHE A 275 10.62 15.37 18.44
CA PHE A 275 9.64 15.32 19.52
C PHE A 275 9.68 16.59 20.39
N ILE A 276 10.89 17.08 20.72
CA ILE A 276 11.08 18.30 21.51
C ILE A 276 10.65 19.55 20.72
N ASN A 277 11.03 19.62 19.43
CA ASN A 277 10.75 20.78 18.58
C ASN A 277 9.31 20.81 18.05
N GLY A 278 8.69 19.66 17.80
CA GLY A 278 7.34 19.52 17.27
C GLY A 278 6.25 20.08 18.20
N LYS A 279 6.57 20.24 19.49
CA LYS A 279 5.71 20.93 20.47
C LYS A 279 5.48 22.42 20.16
N ARG A 280 6.24 23.01 19.21
CA ARG A 280 6.23 24.45 18.89
C ARG A 280 5.43 24.83 17.63
N ARG A 281 4.98 23.89 16.80
CA ARG A 281 4.22 24.17 15.57
C ARG A 281 2.90 23.39 15.60
N ASP A 282 1.77 24.05 15.33
CA ASP A 282 0.38 23.54 15.34
C ASP A 282 0.09 22.45 14.27
N VAL A 283 0.95 21.43 14.18
CA VAL A 283 0.74 20.25 13.33
C VAL A 283 0.33 19.09 14.24
N SER A 284 -0.64 18.27 13.81
CA SER A 284 -1.25 17.25 14.67
C SER A 284 -0.20 16.25 15.20
N PHE A 285 0.21 16.45 16.46
CA PHE A 285 1.23 15.70 17.19
C PHE A 285 1.05 14.17 17.12
N ARG A 286 -0.20 13.69 17.04
CA ARG A 286 -0.55 12.26 17.00
C ARG A 286 0.01 11.53 15.77
N SER A 287 0.06 12.18 14.60
CA SER A 287 0.55 11.53 13.37
C SER A 287 2.07 11.32 13.40
N HIS A 288 2.82 12.31 13.89
CA HIS A 288 4.28 12.24 14.02
C HIS A 288 4.72 11.17 15.01
N PHE A 289 4.07 11.11 16.17
CA PHE A 289 4.41 10.13 17.20
C PHE A 289 4.24 8.68 16.71
N LEU A 290 3.15 8.39 16.00
CA LEU A 290 2.88 7.03 15.51
C LEU A 290 3.92 6.59 14.46
N GLY A 291 4.32 7.49 13.55
CA GLY A 291 5.37 7.24 12.56
C GLY A 291 6.73 6.94 13.18
N TYR A 292 7.16 7.74 14.18
CA TYR A 292 8.44 7.52 14.87
C TYR A 292 8.43 6.28 15.76
N LEU A 293 7.31 5.99 16.43
CA LEU A 293 7.17 4.78 17.24
C LEU A 293 7.33 3.53 16.38
N LEU A 294 6.66 3.51 15.21
CA LEU A 294 6.71 2.39 14.28
C LEU A 294 8.12 2.23 13.67
N ALA A 295 8.81 3.35 13.39
CA ALA A 295 10.22 3.37 13.01
C ALA A 295 11.15 2.74 14.07
N ALA A 296 10.94 3.12 15.34
CA ALA A 296 11.76 2.68 16.46
C ALA A 296 11.57 1.19 16.75
N VAL A 297 10.33 0.70 16.70
CA VAL A 297 10.02 -0.74 16.82
C VAL A 297 10.71 -1.53 15.70
N PHE A 298 10.68 -1.01 14.47
CA PHE A 298 11.26 -1.69 13.32
C PHE A 298 12.79 -1.72 13.31
N MET A 299 13.46 -0.60 13.58
CA MET A 299 14.91 -0.64 13.73
C MET A 299 15.34 -1.42 14.99
N GLY A 300 14.57 -1.27 16.07
CA GLY A 300 14.83 -1.96 17.33
C GLY A 300 14.75 -3.47 17.19
N SER A 301 13.78 -4.02 16.45
CA SER A 301 13.62 -5.47 16.23
C SER A 301 14.84 -6.08 15.53
N ASN A 302 15.54 -5.28 14.75
CA ASN A 302 16.74 -5.66 14.01
C ASN A 302 18.00 -5.77 14.88
N LEU A 303 18.03 -5.00 15.96
CA LEU A 303 19.16 -4.94 16.89
C LEU A 303 19.06 -5.97 18.02
N ILE A 304 17.99 -6.78 18.04
CA ILE A 304 17.82 -7.86 19.01
C ILE A 304 18.74 -9.03 18.61
N ILE A 305 20.02 -8.91 18.94
CA ILE A 305 21.07 -9.90 18.65
C ILE A 305 20.95 -11.14 19.56
N PHE A 306 20.28 -11.01 20.71
CA PHE A 306 20.28 -12.05 21.74
C PHE A 306 19.55 -13.33 21.34
N ASN A 307 18.65 -13.29 20.35
CA ASN A 307 17.99 -14.49 19.83
C ASN A 307 17.50 -14.28 18.38
N PRO A 308 18.17 -14.90 17.37
CA PRO A 308 17.84 -14.70 15.96
C PRO A 308 16.43 -15.21 15.58
N ALA A 309 15.94 -16.26 16.26
CA ALA A 309 14.58 -16.77 16.03
C ALA A 309 13.53 -15.77 16.53
N LEU A 310 13.76 -15.16 17.69
CA LEU A 310 12.88 -14.14 18.25
C LEU A 310 12.92 -12.84 17.42
N ALA A 311 14.09 -12.46 16.90
CA ALA A 311 14.21 -11.33 15.99
C ALA A 311 13.37 -11.53 14.72
N LEU A 312 13.45 -12.72 14.11
CA LEU A 312 12.68 -13.06 12.91
C LEU A 312 11.17 -13.00 13.18
N VAL A 313 10.70 -13.59 14.29
CA VAL A 313 9.28 -13.53 14.69
C VAL A 313 8.83 -12.08 14.90
N ILE A 314 9.61 -11.24 15.60
CA ILE A 314 9.26 -9.84 15.80
C ILE A 314 9.23 -9.08 14.47
N GLN A 315 10.16 -9.36 13.56
CA GLN A 315 10.18 -8.75 12.24
C GLN A 315 8.90 -9.10 11.46
N GLU A 316 8.53 -10.37 11.37
CA GLU A 316 7.29 -10.83 10.72
C GLU A 316 6.04 -10.17 11.31
N TRP A 317 5.90 -10.17 12.64
CA TRP A 317 4.75 -9.54 13.29
C TRP A 317 4.72 -8.03 13.09
N SER A 318 5.87 -7.35 13.15
CA SER A 318 5.95 -5.91 12.90
C SER A 318 5.52 -5.57 11.47
N LEU A 319 5.88 -6.42 10.50
CA LEU A 319 5.50 -6.32 9.10
C LEU A 319 3.99 -6.44 8.93
N ILE A 320 3.41 -7.51 9.47
CA ILE A 320 1.96 -7.76 9.40
C ILE A 320 1.20 -6.62 10.05
N ILE A 321 1.58 -6.20 11.25
CA ILE A 321 0.92 -5.10 11.98
C ILE A 321 1.02 -3.80 11.16
N SER A 322 2.18 -3.49 10.61
CA SER A 322 2.36 -2.28 9.80
C SER A 322 1.50 -2.27 8.54
N ALA A 323 1.39 -3.41 7.85
CA ALA A 323 0.54 -3.58 6.68
C ALA A 323 -0.94 -3.42 7.05
N VAL A 324 -1.39 -4.05 8.15
CA VAL A 324 -2.76 -3.93 8.65
C VAL A 324 -3.09 -2.48 8.99
N VAL A 325 -2.21 -1.78 9.72
CA VAL A 325 -2.40 -0.36 10.05
C VAL A 325 -2.51 0.48 8.77
N PHE A 326 -1.62 0.26 7.79
CA PHE A 326 -1.65 1.00 6.53
C PHE A 326 -2.95 0.76 5.75
N ILE A 327 -3.41 -0.48 5.68
CA ILE A 327 -4.66 -0.87 5.02
C ILE A 327 -5.87 -0.25 5.75
N LEU A 328 -5.89 -0.28 7.09
CA LEU A 328 -6.96 0.34 7.87
C LEU A 328 -7.00 1.86 7.69
N VAL A 329 -5.84 2.52 7.68
CA VAL A 329 -5.76 3.96 7.40
C VAL A 329 -6.24 4.28 5.98
N PHE A 330 -5.90 3.44 4.99
CA PHE A 330 -6.41 3.56 3.63
C PHE A 330 -7.94 3.49 3.61
N PHE A 331 -8.53 2.43 4.17
CA PHE A 331 -9.99 2.26 4.18
C PHE A 331 -10.70 3.33 4.99
N TYR A 332 -10.14 3.73 6.14
CA TYR A 332 -10.69 4.81 6.95
C TYR A 332 -10.71 6.13 6.18
N THR A 333 -9.61 6.45 5.49
CA THR A 333 -9.50 7.66 4.67
C THR A 333 -10.50 7.60 3.52
N PHE A 334 -10.58 6.46 2.82
CA PHE A 334 -11.52 6.24 1.74
C PHE A 334 -12.97 6.44 2.18
N LEU A 335 -13.37 5.85 3.33
CA LEU A 335 -14.74 5.95 3.85
C LEU A 335 -15.10 7.37 4.29
N ARG A 336 -14.18 8.07 4.95
CA ARG A 336 -14.44 9.40 5.53
C ARG A 336 -14.52 10.54 4.50
N MET A 337 -14.03 10.33 3.27
CA MET A 337 -14.05 11.37 2.23
C MET A 337 -15.47 11.92 1.95
N ASP A 338 -16.51 11.09 2.11
CA ASP A 338 -17.91 11.50 1.89
C ASP A 338 -18.41 12.54 2.91
N GLU A 339 -17.79 12.65 4.09
CA GLU A 339 -18.26 13.55 5.16
C GLU A 339 -17.73 14.99 5.02
N THR A 340 -16.69 15.21 4.21
CA THR A 340 -15.99 16.50 4.15
C THR A 340 -16.35 17.37 2.95
N GLU A 341 -17.16 16.87 2.02
CA GLU A 341 -17.64 17.63 0.84
C GLU A 341 -19.14 17.99 0.88
N ILE A 342 -19.80 17.83 2.05
CA ILE A 342 -21.19 18.28 2.28
C ILE A 342 -21.23 19.53 3.17
#